data_AF-A0A3N6GAU9-F1
#
_entry.id   AF-A0A3N6GAU9-F1
#
_cell.length_a   1.000
_cell.length_b   1.000
_cell.length_c   1.000
_cell.angle_alpha   90.00
_cell.angle_beta   90.00
_cell.angle_gamma   90.00
#
_symmetry.space_group_name_H-M   'P 1'
#
loop_
_entity.id
_entity.type
_entity.pdbx_description
1 polymer ?
#
loop_
_entity_poly.entity_id
_entity_poly.type
_entity_poly.pdbx_seq_one_letter_code
_entity_poly.pdbx_strand_id
1 'polypeptide(L)'
;MGGSPSGFMTAGVRVAAHAPSPFFRRRRVVARVATSLAPALVAGVLVGCSTAGEASGESAPRQRPESTDVLRPEAGMPFDYQIGEGYTPPDGVRAVSRDREDEPVPGLYNVCYVNAFQTQPGALKWWQDTHPALLLRDGDGELIIDEGWDEVLLDTSTAALRTELAEIVGDWIDGCAESGFQAVEPDNLDSFERSRGRLTAEHNAAFATTLADRAHDDGLAIGQKNTTDLLDRHEAIGFDFAVAEECAQFDECDAYADAYDDRVFAVEYEGEGDVGFDESCSTWGDRISLVLRDLAVLPAGEKGHVFRTC
;
A
#
# COMPACT_ATOMS: atom_id res chain seq x y z
N MET A 1 -0.69 27.78 -37.61
CA MET A 1 0.37 27.92 -36.59
C MET A 1 -0.25 27.55 -35.26
N GLY A 2 -0.23 26.27 -34.91
CA GLY A 2 -0.70 25.77 -33.62
C GLY A 2 0.43 24.96 -33.02
N GLY A 3 1.05 25.47 -31.97
CA GLY A 3 2.11 24.81 -31.23
C GLY A 3 1.50 24.03 -30.07
N SER A 4 1.82 22.73 -30.01
CA SER A 4 1.70 21.92 -28.79
C SER A 4 2.61 22.48 -27.70
N PRO A 5 2.21 22.47 -26.43
CA PRO A 5 3.17 22.48 -25.34
C PRO A 5 3.60 21.03 -25.06
N SER A 6 4.85 20.74 -25.42
CA SER A 6 5.56 19.53 -25.05
C SER A 6 6.14 19.66 -23.64
N GLY A 7 6.15 18.55 -22.90
CA GLY A 7 7.24 18.19 -21.99
C GLY A 7 7.10 18.66 -20.54
N PHE A 8 6.50 17.82 -19.72
CA PHE A 8 6.93 17.71 -18.32
C PHE A 8 8.17 16.80 -18.31
N MET A 9 9.35 17.41 -18.15
CA MET A 9 10.51 16.70 -17.59
C MET A 9 10.36 16.78 -16.08
N THR A 10 9.81 15.74 -15.46
CA THR A 10 9.95 15.50 -14.03
C THR A 10 11.43 15.18 -13.78
N ALA A 11 12.12 16.08 -13.07
CA ALA A 11 13.41 15.73 -12.49
C ALA A 11 13.12 14.67 -11.42
N GLY A 12 13.51 13.42 -11.67
CA GLY A 12 13.41 12.33 -10.71
C GLY A 12 14.11 12.75 -9.42
N VAL A 13 13.32 12.98 -8.38
CA VAL A 13 13.84 13.18 -7.03
C VAL A 13 14.09 11.79 -6.52
N ARG A 14 15.37 11.37 -6.57
CA ARG A 14 15.81 10.12 -5.95
C ARG A 14 15.28 10.07 -4.52
N VAL A 15 14.68 8.95 -4.14
CA VAL A 15 14.36 8.64 -2.74
C VAL A 15 15.68 8.69 -1.98
N ALA A 16 15.93 9.82 -1.32
CA ALA A 16 17.09 9.94 -0.46
C ALA A 16 16.77 9.16 0.81
N ALA A 17 17.23 7.91 0.87
CA ALA A 17 17.20 7.08 2.06
C ALA A 17 17.93 7.78 3.21
N HIS A 18 17.22 8.67 3.90
CA HIS A 18 17.55 9.10 5.25
C HIS A 18 16.94 8.03 6.14
N ALA A 19 17.77 7.09 6.59
CA ALA A 19 17.37 6.11 7.58
C ALA A 19 17.74 6.59 8.99
N PRO A 20 16.84 7.21 9.75
CA PRO A 20 16.68 6.91 11.15
C PRO A 20 15.81 5.63 11.30
N SER A 21 16.19 4.74 12.21
CA SER A 21 15.46 3.49 12.51
C SER A 21 13.96 3.76 12.76
N PRO A 22 13.06 3.30 11.89
CA PRO A 22 11.63 3.40 12.13
C PRO A 22 11.14 2.12 12.82
N PHE A 23 9.87 2.09 13.19
CA PHE A 23 9.21 0.95 13.85
C PHE A 23 9.55 0.75 15.34
N PHE A 24 9.23 1.76 16.16
CA PHE A 24 8.70 1.46 17.49
C PHE A 24 7.27 0.90 17.38
N ARG A 25 7.08 -0.22 16.67
CA ARG A 25 5.84 -1.00 16.74
C ARG A 25 5.83 -1.69 18.10
N ARG A 26 5.00 -1.17 19.02
CA ARG A 26 4.82 -1.81 20.32
C ARG A 26 4.04 -3.11 20.11
N ARG A 27 4.62 -4.26 20.46
CA ARG A 27 3.88 -5.54 20.60
C ARG A 27 2.61 -5.32 21.42
N ARG A 28 1.44 -5.31 20.78
CA ARG A 28 0.15 -5.28 21.48
C ARG A 28 -0.39 -6.69 21.55
N VAL A 29 -0.43 -7.24 22.77
CA VAL A 29 -1.11 -8.51 23.05
C VAL A 29 -2.62 -8.29 22.94
N VAL A 30 -3.25 -8.73 21.86
CA VAL A 30 -4.70 -8.64 21.68
C VAL A 30 -5.40 -9.69 22.56
N ALA A 31 -5.96 -9.25 23.68
CA ALA A 31 -6.84 -10.08 24.51
C ALA A 31 -8.23 -10.17 23.84
N ARG A 32 -8.57 -11.36 23.32
CA ARG A 32 -9.90 -11.64 22.73
C ARG A 32 -11.00 -11.50 23.79
N VAL A 33 -11.82 -10.46 23.70
CA VAL A 33 -13.07 -10.34 24.46
C VAL A 33 -14.21 -10.80 23.55
N ALA A 34 -14.82 -11.94 23.89
CA ALA A 34 -15.97 -12.47 23.17
C ALA A 34 -17.25 -11.70 23.57
N THR A 35 -17.85 -10.99 22.62
CA THR A 35 -19.22 -10.44 22.75
C THR A 35 -20.22 -11.25 21.94
N SER A 36 -21.18 -11.84 22.65
CA SER A 36 -22.32 -12.59 22.14
C SER A 36 -23.36 -11.69 21.47
N LEU A 37 -23.70 -11.97 20.21
CA LEU A 37 -24.80 -11.34 19.47
C LEU A 37 -26.12 -12.09 19.70
N ALA A 38 -27.20 -11.36 19.98
CA ALA A 38 -28.57 -11.84 19.98
C ALA A 38 -29.31 -11.31 18.72
N PRO A 39 -30.18 -12.09 18.05
CA PRO A 39 -30.84 -11.66 16.82
C PRO A 39 -32.16 -10.94 17.13
N ALA A 40 -32.40 -9.81 16.47
CA ALA A 40 -33.72 -9.17 16.44
C ALA A 40 -34.34 -9.32 15.05
N LEU A 41 -35.44 -10.05 14.98
CA LEU A 41 -36.35 -10.18 13.84
C LEU A 41 -37.14 -8.88 13.64
N VAL A 42 -37.19 -8.36 12.40
CA VAL A 42 -38.23 -7.39 11.99
C VAL A 42 -38.84 -7.85 10.67
N ALA A 43 -40.16 -8.06 10.71
CA ALA A 43 -41.00 -8.46 9.60
C ALA A 43 -41.37 -7.28 8.69
N GLY A 44 -41.52 -7.57 7.39
CA GLY A 44 -41.84 -6.59 6.36
C GLY A 44 -43.30 -6.16 6.30
N VAL A 45 -43.53 -4.99 5.70
CA VAL A 45 -44.82 -4.56 5.19
C VAL A 45 -44.60 -3.92 3.82
N LEU A 46 -45.20 -4.52 2.79
CA LEU A 46 -45.34 -3.99 1.44
C LEU A 46 -46.56 -3.07 1.38
N VAL A 47 -46.39 -1.84 0.91
CA VAL A 47 -47.46 -1.07 0.24
C VAL A 47 -46.84 -0.26 -0.89
N GLY A 48 -47.27 -0.55 -2.12
CA GLY A 48 -47.01 0.29 -3.29
C GLY A 48 -48.14 1.29 -3.53
N CYS A 49 -47.83 2.38 -4.24
CA CYS A 49 -48.53 2.79 -5.46
C CYS A 49 -47.84 4.01 -6.09
N SER A 50 -47.87 4.00 -7.42
CA SER A 50 -47.22 4.85 -8.41
C SER A 50 -47.74 6.29 -8.49
N THR A 51 -46.93 7.19 -9.06
CA THR A 51 -47.35 8.11 -10.14
C THR A 51 -46.17 8.50 -11.03
N ALA A 52 -46.47 8.71 -12.30
CA ALA A 52 -45.58 8.92 -13.43
C ALA A 52 -45.04 10.36 -13.57
N GLY A 53 -43.94 10.49 -14.32
CA GLY A 53 -43.59 11.70 -15.07
C GLY A 53 -42.16 12.17 -14.87
N GLU A 54 -41.24 11.81 -15.79
CA GLU A 54 -40.63 12.73 -16.76
C GLU A 54 -39.47 12.03 -17.49
N ALA A 55 -39.41 12.25 -18.79
CA ALA A 55 -38.41 11.70 -19.69
C ALA A 55 -37.24 12.68 -19.82
N SER A 56 -36.03 12.22 -19.51
CA SER A 56 -34.79 12.87 -19.95
C SER A 56 -33.61 11.90 -19.85
N GLY A 57 -33.16 11.40 -21.01
CA GLY A 57 -31.79 10.99 -21.28
C GLY A 57 -31.24 9.77 -20.53
N GLU A 58 -31.72 8.57 -20.86
CA GLU A 58 -31.03 7.32 -20.48
C GLU A 58 -29.72 7.21 -21.27
N SER A 59 -28.62 7.64 -20.66
CA SER A 59 -27.28 7.20 -21.06
C SER A 59 -27.24 5.69 -20.94
N ALA A 60 -27.01 4.98 -22.04
CA ALA A 60 -26.86 3.53 -22.03
C ALA A 60 -25.88 3.13 -20.90
N PRO A 61 -26.20 2.12 -20.07
CA PRO A 61 -25.26 1.67 -19.05
C PRO A 61 -23.99 1.25 -19.79
N ARG A 62 -22.86 1.92 -19.48
CA ARG A 62 -21.55 1.36 -19.79
C ARG A 62 -21.56 -0.02 -19.16
N GLN A 63 -21.54 -1.05 -19.99
CA GLN A 63 -21.26 -2.39 -19.51
C GLN A 63 -19.92 -2.30 -18.79
N ARG A 64 -19.96 -2.39 -17.45
CA ARG A 64 -18.77 -2.62 -16.65
C ARG A 64 -18.14 -3.87 -17.26
N PRO A 65 -16.87 -3.83 -17.71
CA PRO A 65 -16.23 -5.06 -18.16
C PRO A 65 -16.41 -6.10 -17.06
N GLU A 66 -16.72 -7.34 -17.45
CA GLU A 66 -16.67 -8.46 -16.49
C GLU A 66 -15.32 -8.40 -15.78
N SER A 67 -15.32 -8.62 -14.47
CA SER A 67 -14.13 -8.55 -13.61
C SER A 67 -12.94 -9.13 -14.35
N THR A 68 -12.02 -8.27 -14.77
CA THR A 68 -10.72 -8.72 -15.23
C THR A 68 -10.13 -9.48 -14.07
N ASP A 69 -9.89 -10.78 -14.24
CA ASP A 69 -9.17 -11.57 -13.24
C ASP A 69 -7.81 -10.88 -13.03
N VAL A 70 -7.72 -10.12 -11.95
CA VAL A 70 -6.51 -9.40 -11.56
C VAL A 70 -5.41 -10.44 -11.32
N LEU A 71 -4.24 -10.23 -11.92
CA LEU A 71 -3.13 -11.16 -11.78
C LEU A 71 -2.49 -11.01 -10.39
N ARG A 72 -2.84 -11.91 -9.47
CA ARG A 72 -2.23 -12.01 -8.14
C ARG A 72 -0.83 -12.63 -8.21
N PRO A 73 0.07 -12.34 -7.26
CA PRO A 73 1.34 -13.04 -7.17
C PRO A 73 1.10 -14.52 -6.80
N GLU A 74 2.02 -15.39 -7.22
CA GLU A 74 2.08 -16.76 -6.73
C GLU A 74 2.74 -16.78 -5.34
N ALA A 75 2.35 -17.72 -4.47
CA ALA A 75 3.02 -17.91 -3.18
C ALA A 75 4.46 -18.41 -3.38
N GLY A 76 5.38 -18.00 -2.51
CA GLY A 76 6.78 -18.46 -2.52
C GLY A 76 7.60 -17.99 -3.73
N MET A 77 7.20 -16.91 -4.41
CA MET A 77 8.02 -16.31 -5.48
C MET A 77 9.30 -15.70 -4.88
N PRO A 78 10.51 -16.08 -5.33
CA PRO A 78 11.74 -15.40 -4.90
C PRO A 78 11.65 -13.90 -5.20
N PHE A 79 11.82 -13.08 -4.17
CA PHE A 79 11.44 -11.67 -4.17
C PHE A 79 12.63 -10.75 -3.91
N ASP A 80 12.63 -9.57 -4.52
CA ASP A 80 13.59 -8.52 -4.25
C ASP A 80 12.89 -7.17 -3.99
N TYR A 81 13.21 -6.53 -2.88
CA TYR A 81 12.64 -5.26 -2.47
C TYR A 81 13.57 -4.12 -2.91
N GLN A 82 13.19 -3.43 -3.98
CA GLN A 82 14.00 -2.45 -4.70
C GLN A 82 13.34 -1.06 -4.72
N ILE A 83 12.74 -0.65 -3.61
CA ILE A 83 12.04 0.65 -3.52
C ILE A 83 12.98 1.86 -3.40
N GLY A 84 14.25 1.66 -3.06
CA GLY A 84 15.24 2.75 -2.97
C GLY A 84 15.77 3.22 -4.32
N GLU A 85 16.01 2.27 -5.23
CA GLU A 85 16.34 2.49 -6.65
C GLU A 85 16.28 1.13 -7.36
N GLY A 86 15.64 1.06 -8.53
CA GLY A 86 15.57 -0.14 -9.34
C GLY A 86 16.94 -0.56 -9.90
N TYR A 87 17.30 -1.84 -9.77
CA TYR A 87 18.53 -2.42 -10.32
C TYR A 87 18.27 -3.81 -10.91
N THR A 88 19.13 -4.28 -11.82
CA THR A 88 18.98 -5.62 -12.42
C THR A 88 18.84 -6.68 -11.33
N PRO A 89 17.69 -7.36 -11.21
CA PRO A 89 17.48 -8.33 -10.15
C PRO A 89 18.46 -9.50 -10.26
N PRO A 90 18.94 -10.05 -9.13
CA PRO A 90 19.79 -11.24 -9.12
C PRO A 90 19.12 -12.45 -9.81
N ASP A 91 19.94 -13.36 -10.33
CA ASP A 91 19.46 -14.59 -10.96
C ASP A 91 18.53 -15.37 -10.01
N GLY A 92 17.39 -15.81 -10.53
CA GLY A 92 16.40 -16.58 -9.78
C GLY A 92 15.28 -15.75 -9.16
N VAL A 93 15.42 -14.42 -9.04
CA VAL A 93 14.32 -13.52 -8.64
C VAL A 93 13.17 -13.61 -9.63
N ARG A 94 11.94 -13.71 -9.12
CA ARG A 94 10.70 -13.85 -9.89
C ARG A 94 9.72 -12.69 -9.68
N ALA A 95 9.83 -11.98 -8.56
CA ALA A 95 9.03 -10.81 -8.24
C ALA A 95 9.90 -9.67 -7.71
N VAL A 96 9.51 -8.43 -7.97
CA VAL A 96 10.16 -7.23 -7.41
C VAL A 96 9.12 -6.22 -6.96
N SER A 97 9.42 -5.45 -5.90
CA SER A 97 8.72 -4.20 -5.60
C SER A 97 9.66 -3.03 -5.88
N ARG A 98 9.19 -2.02 -6.62
CA ARG A 98 9.98 -0.86 -7.07
C ARG A 98 9.17 0.41 -6.93
N ASP A 99 9.84 1.53 -6.72
CA ASP A 99 9.19 2.85 -6.74
C ASP A 99 8.46 3.07 -8.07
N ARG A 100 7.32 3.77 -8.02
CA ARG A 100 6.52 4.13 -9.21
C ARG A 100 7.28 4.94 -10.25
N GLU A 101 8.41 5.55 -9.91
CA GLU A 101 9.28 6.28 -10.83
C GLU A 101 10.33 5.39 -11.52
N ASP A 102 10.48 4.13 -11.09
CA ASP A 102 11.36 3.15 -11.71
C ASP A 102 10.64 2.27 -12.74
N GLU A 103 11.40 1.83 -13.74
CA GLU A 103 10.87 0.94 -14.79
C GLU A 103 10.61 -0.48 -14.24
N PRO A 104 9.51 -1.15 -14.62
CA PRO A 104 9.31 -2.55 -14.30
C PRO A 104 10.31 -3.44 -15.06
N VAL A 105 10.56 -4.64 -14.54
CA VAL A 105 11.44 -5.65 -15.13
C VAL A 105 10.63 -6.59 -16.03
N PRO A 106 10.90 -6.62 -17.35
CA PRO A 106 10.17 -7.50 -18.25
C PRO A 106 10.28 -8.98 -17.86
N GLY A 107 9.15 -9.66 -17.79
CA GLY A 107 9.08 -11.10 -17.50
C GLY A 107 9.09 -11.48 -16.01
N LEU A 108 9.17 -10.50 -15.10
CA LEU A 108 8.96 -10.69 -13.67
C LEU A 108 7.56 -10.21 -13.26
N TYR A 109 7.13 -10.54 -12.04
CA TYR A 109 5.99 -9.92 -11.39
C TYR A 109 6.44 -8.62 -10.72
N ASN A 110 5.89 -7.49 -11.17
CA ASN A 110 6.30 -6.17 -10.71
C ASN A 110 5.23 -5.54 -9.84
N VAL A 111 5.59 -5.23 -8.60
CA VAL A 111 4.80 -4.46 -7.64
C VAL A 111 5.28 -3.02 -7.67
N CYS A 112 4.35 -2.08 -7.85
CA CYS A 112 4.60 -0.65 -7.89
C CYS A 112 4.41 -0.06 -6.49
N TYR A 113 5.49 0.35 -5.84
CA TYR A 113 5.46 1.07 -4.58
C TYR A 113 4.90 2.47 -4.79
N VAL A 114 3.92 2.84 -3.96
CA VAL A 114 3.31 4.17 -3.94
C VAL A 114 3.20 4.63 -2.49
N ASN A 115 3.90 5.70 -2.11
CA ASN A 115 3.68 6.32 -0.80
C ASN A 115 2.32 7.04 -0.79
N ALA A 116 1.28 6.32 -0.36
CA ALA A 116 -0.11 6.73 -0.53
C ALA A 116 -0.67 7.49 0.69
N PHE A 117 -0.06 7.34 1.86
CA PHE A 117 -0.57 7.88 3.12
C PHE A 117 0.35 8.92 3.77
N GLN A 118 1.50 9.20 3.16
CA GLN A 118 2.45 10.26 3.54
C GLN A 118 2.92 11.02 2.30
N THR A 119 3.55 12.17 2.53
CA THR A 119 4.30 12.86 1.48
C THR A 119 5.63 12.15 1.23
N GLN A 120 6.01 11.85 -0.01
CA GLN A 120 7.36 11.33 -0.31
C GLN A 120 8.47 12.40 -0.13
N PRO A 121 9.76 12.00 -0.02
CA PRO A 121 10.86 12.93 0.19
C PRO A 121 10.93 13.97 -0.93
N GLY A 122 11.08 15.25 -0.55
CA GLY A 122 11.14 16.37 -1.49
C GLY A 122 9.79 16.81 -2.08
N ALA A 123 8.68 16.12 -1.81
CA ALA A 123 7.36 16.49 -2.34
C ALA A 123 6.58 17.48 -1.46
N LEU A 124 6.98 17.69 -0.20
CA LEU A 124 6.21 18.50 0.75
C LEU A 124 5.89 19.91 0.23
N LYS A 125 6.84 20.57 -0.44
CA LYS A 125 6.62 21.91 -0.99
C LYS A 125 5.48 21.92 -2.02
N TRP A 126 5.42 20.91 -2.88
CA TRP A 126 4.34 20.79 -3.86
C TRP A 126 2.99 20.66 -3.14
N TRP A 127 2.88 19.75 -2.17
CA TRP A 127 1.66 19.58 -1.37
C TRP A 127 1.21 20.87 -0.67
N GLN A 128 2.15 21.63 -0.10
CA GLN A 128 1.85 22.91 0.53
C GLN A 128 1.34 23.96 -0.46
N ASP A 129 1.88 23.98 -1.68
CA ASP A 129 1.53 24.95 -2.71
C ASP A 129 0.21 24.58 -3.44
N THR A 130 -0.10 23.29 -3.61
CA THR A 130 -1.21 22.81 -4.44
C THR A 130 -2.38 22.23 -3.65
N HIS A 131 -2.11 21.45 -2.59
CA HIS A 131 -3.12 20.75 -1.80
C HIS A 131 -2.89 20.85 -0.27
N PRO A 132 -2.74 22.07 0.29
CA PRO A 132 -2.36 22.25 1.69
C PRO A 132 -3.38 21.70 2.70
N ALA A 133 -4.62 21.45 2.26
CA ALA A 133 -5.70 20.88 3.06
C ALA A 133 -5.60 19.35 3.20
N LEU A 134 -4.87 18.68 2.31
CA LEU A 134 -4.65 17.22 2.37
C LEU A 134 -3.50 16.84 3.31
N LEU A 135 -2.76 17.82 3.83
CA LEU A 135 -1.71 17.59 4.83
C LEU A 135 -2.32 17.54 6.23
N LEU A 136 -2.05 16.45 6.95
CA LEU A 136 -2.57 16.25 8.29
C LEU A 136 -1.97 17.26 9.27
N ARG A 137 -2.85 17.86 10.07
CA ARG A 137 -2.49 18.86 11.08
C ARG A 137 -2.98 18.49 12.47
N ASP A 138 -2.29 18.97 13.48
CA ASP A 138 -2.69 18.82 14.88
C ASP A 138 -3.74 19.87 15.30
N GLY A 139 -3.96 20.01 16.62
CA GLY A 139 -4.97 20.92 17.16
C GLY A 139 -4.60 22.40 17.03
N ASP A 140 -3.30 22.68 16.88
CA ASP A 140 -2.73 24.02 16.79
C ASP A 140 -2.51 24.44 15.32
N GLY A 141 -2.73 23.53 14.38
CA GLY A 141 -2.60 23.75 12.94
C GLY A 141 -1.23 23.39 12.37
N GLU A 142 -0.35 22.81 13.19
CA GLU A 142 0.99 22.38 12.79
C GLU A 142 0.92 21.03 12.06
N LEU A 143 1.83 20.81 11.12
CA LEU A 143 1.88 19.57 10.35
C LEU A 143 2.28 18.40 11.26
N ILE A 144 1.60 17.27 11.09
CA ILE A 144 1.99 16.02 11.74
C ILE A 144 3.01 15.33 10.86
N ILE A 145 4.26 15.33 11.33
CA ILE A 145 5.42 14.72 10.67
C ILE A 145 5.68 13.37 11.33
N ASP A 146 5.94 12.36 10.51
CA ASP A 146 6.53 11.10 10.92
C ASP A 146 8.01 11.30 11.23
N GLU A 147 8.38 11.20 12.51
CA GLU A 147 9.75 11.43 12.97
C GLU A 147 10.74 10.38 12.42
N GLY A 148 10.25 9.20 11.99
CA GLY A 148 11.08 8.16 11.40
C GLY A 148 11.53 8.48 9.97
N TRP A 149 10.75 9.28 9.24
CA TRP A 149 10.95 9.51 7.81
C TRP A 149 11.06 11.00 7.42
N ASP A 150 10.77 11.92 8.35
CA ASP A 150 10.66 13.37 8.10
C ASP A 150 9.60 13.71 7.02
N GLU A 151 8.54 12.90 6.98
CA GLU A 151 7.45 12.98 6.01
C GLU A 151 6.14 13.39 6.68
N VAL A 152 5.33 14.20 6.00
CA VAL A 152 4.04 14.65 6.55
C VAL A 152 2.96 13.62 6.26
N LEU A 153 2.14 13.30 7.26
CA LEU A 153 1.00 12.40 7.07
C LEU A 153 -0.08 13.07 6.21
N LEU A 154 -0.76 12.28 5.37
CA LEU A 154 -1.91 12.76 4.59
C LEU A 154 -3.21 12.61 5.38
N ASP A 155 -4.14 13.56 5.23
CA ASP A 155 -5.38 13.61 5.98
C ASP A 155 -6.48 12.76 5.33
N THR A 156 -6.66 11.54 5.82
CA THR A 156 -7.71 10.61 5.37
C THR A 156 -9.02 10.74 6.17
N SER A 157 -9.14 11.74 7.07
CA SER A 157 -10.18 11.77 8.12
C SER A 157 -11.61 11.98 7.62
N THR A 158 -11.79 12.57 6.44
CA THR A 158 -13.12 12.82 5.87
C THR A 158 -13.25 12.20 4.49
N ALA A 159 -14.50 11.89 4.10
CA ALA A 159 -14.77 11.36 2.76
C ALA A 159 -14.32 12.31 1.65
N ALA A 160 -14.50 13.63 1.83
CA ALA A 160 -14.09 14.63 0.84
C ALA A 160 -12.56 14.65 0.65
N LEU A 161 -11.79 14.61 1.74
CA LEU A 161 -10.32 14.57 1.66
C LEU A 161 -9.83 13.28 1.02
N ARG A 162 -10.45 12.13 1.34
CA ARG A 162 -10.14 10.85 0.69
C ARG A 162 -10.44 10.85 -0.80
N THR A 163 -11.53 11.49 -1.23
CA THR A 163 -11.84 11.65 -2.66
C THR A 163 -10.77 12.48 -3.36
N GLU A 164 -10.37 13.62 -2.80
CA GLU A 164 -9.32 14.46 -3.40
C GLU A 164 -7.95 13.75 -3.40
N LEU A 165 -7.59 13.04 -2.32
CA LEU A 165 -6.40 12.20 -2.28
C LEU A 165 -6.44 11.08 -3.32
N ALA A 166 -7.60 10.45 -3.54
CA ALA A 166 -7.76 9.38 -4.51
C ALA A 166 -7.61 9.86 -5.96
N GLU A 167 -7.89 11.14 -6.25
CA GLU A 167 -7.58 11.70 -7.58
C GLU A 167 -6.06 11.74 -7.82
N ILE A 168 -5.30 12.19 -6.83
CA ILE A 168 -3.83 12.32 -6.93
C ILE A 168 -3.14 10.95 -6.91
N VAL A 169 -3.44 10.13 -5.90
CA VAL A 169 -2.84 8.80 -5.74
C VAL A 169 -3.37 7.85 -6.81
N GLY A 170 -4.61 8.02 -7.24
CA GLY A 170 -5.19 7.29 -8.37
C GLY A 170 -4.39 7.52 -9.64
N ASP A 171 -4.08 8.77 -10.01
CA ASP A 171 -3.25 9.06 -11.18
C ASP A 171 -1.86 8.39 -11.11
N TRP A 172 -1.31 8.17 -9.92
CA TRP A 172 -0.07 7.41 -9.74
C TRP A 172 -0.26 5.92 -9.98
N ILE A 173 -1.37 5.34 -9.50
CA ILE A 173 -1.75 3.94 -9.74
C ILE A 173 -1.99 3.70 -11.23
N ASP A 174 -2.71 4.60 -11.91
CA ASP A 174 -2.90 4.56 -13.36
C ASP A 174 -1.54 4.53 -14.08
N GLY A 175 -0.59 5.38 -13.66
CA GLY A 175 0.77 5.40 -14.20
C GLY A 175 1.54 4.09 -14.00
N CYS A 176 1.32 3.37 -12.90
CA CYS A 176 1.86 2.02 -12.69
C CYS A 176 1.25 1.03 -13.71
N ALA A 177 -0.06 1.07 -13.95
CA ALA A 177 -0.71 0.22 -14.94
C ALA A 177 -0.18 0.50 -16.36
N GLU A 178 -0.07 1.78 -16.73
CA GLU A 178 0.46 2.22 -18.03
C GLU A 178 1.91 1.78 -18.25
N SER A 179 2.73 1.83 -17.20
CA SER A 179 4.12 1.37 -17.22
C SER A 179 4.25 -0.16 -17.31
N GLY A 180 3.17 -0.89 -17.05
CA GLY A 180 3.14 -2.35 -17.16
C GLY A 180 3.49 -3.08 -15.86
N PHE A 181 3.26 -2.47 -14.70
CA PHE A 181 3.25 -3.19 -13.43
C PHE A 181 2.06 -4.17 -13.35
N GLN A 182 2.15 -5.16 -12.46
CA GLN A 182 1.08 -6.13 -12.22
C GLN A 182 0.30 -5.82 -10.93
N ALA A 183 0.92 -5.06 -10.03
CA ALA A 183 0.35 -4.75 -8.73
C ALA A 183 0.82 -3.39 -8.21
N VAL A 184 0.14 -2.89 -7.18
CA VAL A 184 0.53 -1.72 -6.40
C VAL A 184 0.65 -2.07 -4.91
N GLU A 185 1.58 -1.43 -4.22
CA GLU A 185 1.81 -1.48 -2.77
C GLU A 185 1.65 -0.06 -2.21
N PRO A 186 0.43 0.33 -1.75
CA PRO A 186 0.21 1.62 -1.11
C PRO A 186 0.84 1.64 0.29
N ASP A 187 1.96 2.33 0.42
CA ASP A 187 2.74 2.40 1.66
C ASP A 187 2.17 3.35 2.71
N ASN A 188 2.57 3.17 3.96
CA ASN A 188 2.13 3.93 5.14
C ASN A 188 0.65 3.75 5.52
N LEU A 189 0.06 2.59 5.20
CA LEU A 189 -1.31 2.23 5.61
C LEU A 189 -1.55 2.38 7.12
N ASP A 190 -0.53 2.20 7.94
CA ASP A 190 -0.54 2.36 9.40
C ASP A 190 -0.33 3.81 9.89
N SER A 191 -0.38 4.82 9.00
CA SER A 191 -0.14 6.22 9.39
C SER A 191 -1.06 6.71 10.53
N PHE A 192 -2.22 6.08 10.72
CA PHE A 192 -3.10 6.34 11.85
C PHE A 192 -2.44 6.11 13.22
N GLU A 193 -1.50 5.18 13.33
CA GLU A 193 -0.76 4.90 14.56
C GLU A 193 0.14 6.07 14.98
N ARG A 194 0.62 6.83 14.00
CA ARG A 194 1.54 7.99 14.17
C ARG A 194 0.81 9.34 14.09
N SER A 195 -0.50 9.31 13.91
CA SER A 195 -1.34 10.50 13.70
C SER A 195 -1.66 11.32 14.95
N ARG A 196 -1.12 10.97 16.13
CA ARG A 196 -1.47 11.58 17.43
C ARG A 196 -2.99 11.54 17.71
N GLY A 197 -3.66 10.48 17.25
CA GLY A 197 -5.10 10.27 17.40
C GLY A 197 -5.98 11.08 16.45
N ARG A 198 -5.41 11.69 15.40
CA ARG A 198 -6.15 12.44 14.38
C ARG A 198 -6.75 11.56 13.29
N LEU A 199 -6.14 10.42 13.03
CA LEU A 199 -6.65 9.39 12.13
C LEU A 199 -6.97 8.12 12.91
N THR A 200 -7.91 7.34 12.37
CA THR A 200 -8.25 6.01 12.89
C THR A 200 -7.97 4.96 11.83
N ALA A 201 -7.92 3.69 12.24
CA ALA A 201 -7.81 2.57 11.31
C ALA A 201 -8.94 2.57 10.27
N GLU A 202 -10.16 3.01 10.65
CA GLU A 202 -11.29 3.14 9.73
C GLU A 202 -11.09 4.22 8.67
N HIS A 203 -10.43 5.34 9.00
CA HIS A 203 -10.12 6.38 8.02
C HIS A 203 -9.19 5.82 6.93
N ASN A 204 -8.12 5.15 7.34
CA ASN A 204 -7.15 4.58 6.40
C ASN A 204 -7.73 3.40 5.62
N ALA A 205 -8.49 2.51 6.26
CA ALA A 205 -9.17 1.41 5.56
C ALA A 205 -10.17 1.93 4.51
N ALA A 206 -10.91 3.00 4.80
CA ALA A 206 -11.83 3.60 3.83
C ALA A 206 -11.09 4.19 2.63
N PHE A 207 -9.91 4.78 2.84
CA PHE A 207 -9.08 5.27 1.75
C PHE A 207 -8.47 4.13 0.93
N ALA A 208 -7.92 3.12 1.60
CA ALA A 208 -7.39 1.91 0.97
C ALA A 208 -8.44 1.19 0.11
N THR A 209 -9.71 1.18 0.54
CA THR A 209 -10.81 0.60 -0.25
C THR A 209 -10.99 1.35 -1.58
N THR A 210 -10.92 2.69 -1.56
CA THR A 210 -10.96 3.49 -2.80
C THR A 210 -9.76 3.23 -3.70
N LEU A 211 -8.56 3.03 -3.13
CA LEU A 211 -7.37 2.70 -3.92
C LEU A 211 -7.44 1.28 -4.50
N ALA A 212 -8.02 0.32 -3.77
CA ALA A 212 -8.22 -1.05 -4.24
C ALA A 212 -9.19 -1.09 -5.41
N ASP A 213 -10.34 -0.41 -5.29
CA ASP A 213 -11.30 -0.27 -6.39
C ASP A 213 -10.64 0.30 -7.65
N ARG A 214 -9.78 1.33 -7.49
CA ARG A 214 -9.04 1.96 -8.59
C ARG A 214 -8.03 1.01 -9.22
N ALA A 215 -7.20 0.36 -8.41
CA ALA A 215 -6.20 -0.61 -8.88
C ALA A 215 -6.87 -1.76 -9.67
N HIS A 216 -7.97 -2.30 -9.16
CA HIS A 216 -8.72 -3.37 -9.82
C HIS A 216 -9.37 -2.91 -11.13
N ASP A 217 -9.90 -1.68 -11.19
CA ASP A 217 -10.42 -1.10 -12.43
C ASP A 217 -9.36 -0.97 -13.53
N ASP A 218 -8.07 -0.83 -13.15
CA ASP A 218 -6.91 -0.80 -14.05
C ASP A 218 -6.23 -2.18 -14.24
N GLY A 219 -6.79 -3.24 -13.65
CA GLY A 219 -6.29 -4.61 -13.77
C GLY A 219 -5.05 -4.92 -12.92
N LEU A 220 -4.73 -4.08 -11.94
CA LEU A 220 -3.64 -4.25 -10.99
C LEU A 220 -4.11 -4.97 -9.72
N ALA A 221 -3.29 -5.87 -9.18
CA ALA A 221 -3.47 -6.34 -7.80
C ALA A 221 -3.08 -5.26 -6.80
N ILE A 222 -3.62 -5.32 -5.60
CA ILE A 222 -3.26 -4.37 -4.54
C ILE A 222 -2.82 -5.10 -3.26
N GLY A 223 -1.63 -4.74 -2.78
CA GLY A 223 -1.02 -5.32 -1.60
C GLY A 223 -1.39 -4.55 -0.33
N GLN A 224 -1.65 -5.25 0.76
CA GLN A 224 -1.65 -4.64 2.08
C GLN A 224 -0.22 -4.40 2.53
N LYS A 225 0.14 -3.15 2.84
CA LYS A 225 1.42 -2.82 3.45
C LYS A 225 1.32 -2.83 4.97
N ASN A 226 2.04 -3.75 5.61
CA ASN A 226 2.08 -3.91 7.06
C ASN A 226 0.66 -3.97 7.70
N THR A 227 0.53 -3.46 8.93
CA THR A 227 -0.78 -3.19 9.57
C THR A 227 -1.65 -4.42 9.88
N THR A 228 -1.18 -5.31 10.77
CA THR A 228 -1.98 -6.44 11.29
C THR A 228 -3.31 -6.00 11.93
N ASP A 229 -3.40 -4.77 12.45
CA ASP A 229 -4.65 -4.15 12.95
C ASP A 229 -5.79 -4.10 11.91
N LEU A 230 -5.48 -4.18 10.60
CA LEU A 230 -6.45 -4.20 9.51
C LEU A 230 -6.60 -5.57 8.83
N LEU A 231 -5.88 -6.60 9.29
CA LEU A 231 -5.81 -7.89 8.63
C LEU A 231 -7.17 -8.59 8.53
N ASP A 232 -8.01 -8.52 9.58
CA ASP A 232 -9.38 -9.08 9.55
C ASP A 232 -10.31 -8.39 8.52
N ARG A 233 -9.87 -7.27 7.93
CA ARG A 233 -10.63 -6.47 6.96
C ARG A 233 -10.05 -6.54 5.56
N HIS A 234 -8.98 -7.31 5.32
CA HIS A 234 -8.28 -7.30 4.05
C HIS A 234 -9.19 -7.60 2.85
N GLU A 235 -10.06 -8.63 2.95
CA GLU A 235 -11.02 -8.97 1.90
C GLU A 235 -12.02 -7.83 1.64
N ALA A 236 -12.50 -7.19 2.71
CA ALA A 236 -13.49 -6.11 2.62
C ALA A 236 -12.88 -4.82 2.05
N ILE A 237 -11.58 -4.61 2.25
CA ILE A 237 -10.82 -3.51 1.63
C ILE A 237 -10.50 -3.84 0.16
N GLY A 238 -10.33 -5.12 -0.17
CA GLY A 238 -9.99 -5.57 -1.53
C GLY A 238 -8.50 -5.89 -1.72
N PHE A 239 -7.74 -6.11 -0.65
CA PHE A 239 -6.33 -6.51 -0.79
C PHE A 239 -6.18 -7.95 -1.31
N ASP A 240 -5.23 -8.17 -2.19
CA ASP A 240 -4.98 -9.45 -2.87
C ASP A 240 -3.78 -10.23 -2.32
N PHE A 241 -2.83 -9.54 -1.69
CA PHE A 241 -1.59 -10.07 -1.10
C PHE A 241 -1.09 -9.11 -0.01
N ALA A 242 0.01 -9.45 0.66
CA ALA A 242 0.67 -8.56 1.61
C ALA A 242 2.13 -8.29 1.25
N VAL A 243 2.58 -7.08 1.57
CA VAL A 243 3.99 -6.74 1.72
C VAL A 243 4.20 -6.38 3.19
N ALA A 244 5.01 -7.16 3.90
CA ALA A 244 5.18 -7.05 5.35
C ALA A 244 6.65 -6.89 5.71
N GLU A 245 7.00 -5.79 6.35
CA GLU A 245 8.33 -5.54 6.89
C GLU A 245 8.42 -6.10 8.31
N GLU A 246 9.51 -6.81 8.57
CA GLU A 246 9.90 -7.35 9.87
C GLU A 246 8.85 -8.27 10.52
N CYS A 247 8.08 -9.01 9.72
CA CYS A 247 7.03 -9.89 10.25
C CYS A 247 7.60 -10.94 11.20
N ALA A 248 8.84 -11.40 11.01
CA ALA A 248 9.45 -12.40 11.88
C ALA A 248 9.81 -11.79 13.23
N GLN A 249 10.38 -10.58 13.21
CA GLN A 249 10.72 -9.81 14.40
C GLN A 249 9.47 -9.50 15.26
N PHE A 250 8.34 -9.20 14.61
CA PHE A 250 7.10 -8.86 15.28
C PHE A 250 6.15 -10.03 15.57
N ASP A 251 6.52 -11.28 15.21
CA ASP A 251 5.68 -12.47 15.38
C ASP A 251 4.35 -12.36 14.60
N GLU A 252 4.43 -11.84 13.38
CA GLU A 252 3.28 -11.52 12.51
C GLU A 252 3.22 -12.38 11.24
N CYS A 253 4.30 -13.09 10.87
CA CYS A 253 4.37 -13.81 9.59
C CYS A 253 3.24 -14.84 9.41
N ASP A 254 2.93 -15.63 10.46
CA ASP A 254 1.84 -16.61 10.39
C ASP A 254 0.48 -15.95 10.12
N ALA A 255 0.23 -14.78 10.73
CA ALA A 255 -1.02 -14.06 10.54
C ALA A 255 -1.18 -13.62 9.08
N TYR A 256 -0.14 -13.01 8.49
CA TYR A 256 -0.19 -12.64 7.08
C TYR A 256 -0.30 -13.86 6.16
N ALA A 257 0.48 -14.92 6.43
CA ALA A 257 0.48 -16.12 5.62
C ALA A 257 -0.92 -16.78 5.59
N ASP A 258 -1.58 -16.87 6.76
CA ASP A 258 -2.93 -17.41 6.87
C ASP A 258 -3.99 -16.52 6.21
N ALA A 259 -3.84 -15.19 6.29
CA ALA A 259 -4.80 -14.26 5.70
C ALA A 259 -4.75 -14.23 4.16
N TYR A 260 -3.57 -14.39 3.57
CA TYR A 260 -3.36 -14.19 2.13
C TYR A 260 -3.14 -15.48 1.32
N ASP A 261 -3.40 -16.64 1.92
CA ASP A 261 -3.05 -17.95 1.35
C ASP A 261 -1.58 -17.97 0.89
N ASP A 262 -0.67 -17.58 1.77
CA ASP A 262 0.78 -17.57 1.55
C ASP A 262 1.30 -16.54 0.52
N ARG A 263 0.42 -15.70 -0.06
CA ARG A 263 0.79 -14.59 -0.94
C ARG A 263 1.32 -13.40 -0.14
N VAL A 264 2.52 -13.55 0.41
CA VAL A 264 3.18 -12.55 1.25
C VAL A 264 4.61 -12.35 0.78
N PHE A 265 4.95 -11.09 0.50
CA PHE A 265 6.32 -10.63 0.32
C PHE A 265 6.80 -10.03 1.66
N ALA A 266 7.61 -10.77 2.38
CA ALA A 266 8.14 -10.38 3.68
C ALA A 266 9.57 -9.84 3.56
N VAL A 267 9.83 -8.68 4.16
CA VAL A 267 11.13 -7.99 4.12
C VAL A 267 11.70 -7.97 5.54
N GLU A 268 12.88 -8.53 5.74
CA GLU A 268 13.65 -8.41 6.97
C GLU A 268 14.87 -7.51 6.73
N TYR A 269 15.32 -6.78 7.75
CA TYR A 269 16.44 -5.85 7.62
C TYR A 269 17.69 -6.32 8.36
N GLU A 270 18.85 -6.28 7.70
CA GLU A 270 20.13 -6.66 8.31
C GLU A 270 20.45 -5.73 9.49
N GLY A 271 20.66 -6.34 10.66
CA GLY A 271 21.03 -5.63 11.87
C GLY A 271 19.85 -5.05 12.64
N GLU A 272 18.64 -5.23 12.16
CA GLU A 272 17.41 -4.90 12.89
C GLU A 272 16.83 -6.15 13.56
N GLY A 273 16.27 -5.94 14.77
CA GLY A 273 15.63 -7.00 15.54
C GLY A 273 16.57 -8.02 16.20
N ASP A 274 15.95 -9.05 16.78
CA ASP A 274 16.62 -10.16 17.50
C ASP A 274 16.47 -11.50 16.76
N VAL A 275 15.70 -11.56 15.68
CA VAL A 275 15.44 -12.77 14.88
C VAL A 275 16.39 -12.83 13.68
N GLY A 276 17.14 -13.93 13.56
CA GLY A 276 18.08 -14.10 12.46
C GLY A 276 17.39 -14.53 11.16
N PHE A 277 17.82 -14.00 10.01
CA PHE A 277 17.22 -14.33 8.72
C PHE A 277 17.23 -15.84 8.39
N ASP A 278 18.27 -16.58 8.80
CA ASP A 278 18.34 -18.04 8.58
C ASP A 278 17.25 -18.79 9.38
N GLU A 279 16.92 -18.28 10.57
CA GLU A 279 15.82 -18.79 11.40
C GLU A 279 14.47 -18.46 10.74
N SER A 280 14.31 -17.23 10.23
CA SER A 280 13.12 -16.84 9.47
C SER A 280 12.90 -17.73 8.25
N CYS A 281 13.94 -17.96 7.43
CA CYS A 281 13.88 -18.87 6.28
C CYS A 281 13.49 -20.29 6.68
N SER A 282 14.10 -20.82 7.75
CA SER A 282 13.83 -22.20 8.20
C SER A 282 12.41 -22.37 8.74
N THR A 283 11.79 -21.28 9.22
CA THR A 283 10.47 -21.31 9.83
C THR A 283 9.36 -21.02 8.82
N TRP A 284 9.55 -20.03 7.94
CA TRP A 284 8.50 -19.52 7.06
C TRP A 284 8.82 -19.57 5.55
N GLY A 285 10.05 -19.88 5.12
CA GLY A 285 10.44 -19.86 3.70
C GLY A 285 9.72 -20.89 2.81
N ASP A 286 9.11 -21.93 3.41
CA ASP A 286 8.23 -22.86 2.67
C ASP A 286 6.80 -22.31 2.47
N ARG A 287 6.45 -21.19 3.12
CA ARG A 287 5.15 -20.54 3.04
C ARG A 287 5.23 -19.21 2.30
N ILE A 288 6.02 -18.28 2.79
CA ILE A 288 6.05 -16.89 2.31
C ILE A 288 7.38 -16.57 1.63
N SER A 289 7.37 -15.54 0.79
CA SER A 289 8.58 -15.03 0.14
C SER A 289 9.32 -14.10 1.08
N LEU A 290 10.50 -14.48 1.55
CA LEU A 290 11.35 -13.69 2.46
C LEU A 290 12.52 -13.05 1.71
N VAL A 291 12.80 -11.79 2.01
CA VAL A 291 14.01 -11.10 1.54
C VAL A 291 14.69 -10.38 2.69
N LEU A 292 16.01 -10.54 2.80
CA LEU A 292 16.86 -9.74 3.67
C LEU A 292 17.43 -8.57 2.88
N ARG A 293 17.24 -7.36 3.40
CA ARG A 293 17.74 -6.11 2.81
C ARG A 293 18.51 -5.29 3.84
N ASP A 294 19.25 -4.30 3.38
CA ASP A 294 19.73 -3.23 4.24
C ASP A 294 18.61 -2.22 4.46
N LEU A 295 18.62 -1.51 5.60
CA LEU A 295 17.56 -0.56 5.96
C LEU A 295 17.41 0.59 4.95
N ALA A 296 18.47 0.92 4.21
CA ALA A 296 18.46 1.96 3.19
C ALA A 296 17.99 1.44 1.81
N VAL A 297 17.69 0.15 1.69
CA VAL A 297 17.22 -0.54 0.48
C VAL A 297 18.10 -0.22 -0.74
N LEU A 298 19.41 -0.25 -0.54
CA LEU A 298 20.39 0.20 -1.53
C LEU A 298 20.39 -0.67 -2.79
N PRO A 299 20.63 -0.09 -3.99
CA PRO A 299 20.77 -0.87 -5.21
C PRO A 299 22.07 -1.69 -5.24
N ALA A 300 22.08 -2.75 -6.04
CA ALA A 300 23.26 -3.61 -6.17
C ALA A 300 24.50 -2.82 -6.63
N GLY A 301 25.62 -2.99 -5.92
CA GLY A 301 26.89 -2.32 -6.20
C GLY A 301 27.17 -1.11 -5.29
N GLU A 302 26.17 -0.61 -4.56
CA GLU A 302 26.37 0.38 -3.50
C GLU A 302 27.00 -0.26 -2.26
N LYS A 303 27.80 0.53 -1.54
CA LYS A 303 28.47 0.05 -0.32
C LYS A 303 27.44 -0.12 0.79
N GLY A 304 27.29 -1.35 1.28
CA GLY A 304 26.33 -1.69 2.34
C GLY A 304 25.07 -2.36 1.82
N HIS A 305 24.94 -2.54 0.50
CA HIS A 305 23.88 -3.33 -0.10
C HIS A 305 23.81 -4.74 0.48
N VAL A 306 22.63 -5.15 0.92
CA VAL A 306 22.33 -6.51 1.37
C VAL A 306 21.21 -7.10 0.53
N PHE A 307 21.40 -8.33 0.06
CA PHE A 307 20.35 -9.11 -0.58
C PHE A 307 20.54 -10.59 -0.27
N ARG A 308 19.51 -11.20 0.33
CA ARG A 308 19.34 -12.65 0.43
C ARG A 308 17.85 -12.95 0.32
N THR A 309 17.47 -14.06 -0.29
CA THR A 309 16.06 -14.47 -0.37
C THR A 309 15.91 -15.96 -0.11
N CYS A 310 14.76 -16.30 0.46
CA CYS A 310 14.17 -17.61 0.65
C CYS A 310 12.64 -17.39 0.64
#